data_AF-A0A4Y8M983-F1
#
_entry.id   AF-A0A4Y8M983-F1
#
_cell.length_a   1.000
_cell.length_b   1.000
_cell.length_c   1.000
_cell.angle_alpha   90.00
_cell.angle_beta   90.00
_cell.angle_gamma   90.00
#
_symmetry.space_group_name_H-M   'P 1'
#
loop_
_entity.id
_entity.type
_entity.pdbx_description
1 polymer ?
#
loop_
_entity_poly.entity_id
_entity_poly.type
_entity_poly.pdbx_seq_one_letter_code
_entity_poly.pdbx_strand_id
1 'polypeptide(L)'
;MYNNANESSRDISIVVKGIVYRADSKAVRKIGEKPDRNRDDEFVDDIEGLAQLMQLWEKGWAVLFDSLEELTPDDLLRTVTIRGQAHSVLQAIHRQISHYGYHVGQIVYVAKANKSADWQTLSIAKGGSGKFNESLKPS
;
A
#
# COMPACT_ATOMS: atom_id res chain seq x y z
N MET A 1 3.61 -4.43 30.38
CA MET A 1 2.45 -5.28 30.01
C MET A 1 1.97 -4.82 28.65
N TYR A 2 2.26 -5.60 27.61
CA TYR A 2 1.81 -5.34 26.24
C TYR A 2 0.36 -5.80 26.12
N ASN A 3 -0.57 -4.87 25.93
CA ASN A 3 -1.90 -5.18 25.42
C ASN A 3 -2.52 -3.91 24.85
N ASN A 4 -2.64 -3.85 23.52
CA ASN A 4 -3.88 -3.48 22.88
C ASN A 4 -3.80 -3.82 21.40
N ALA A 5 -4.41 -4.94 21.01
CA ALA A 5 -4.73 -5.25 19.61
C ALA A 5 -5.51 -4.11 18.91
N ASN A 6 -6.08 -3.18 19.70
CA ASN A 6 -6.70 -1.97 19.23
C ASN A 6 -5.68 -0.93 18.72
N GLU A 7 -4.54 -0.71 19.37
CA GLU A 7 -3.53 0.27 18.91
C GLU A 7 -2.86 -0.16 17.60
N SER A 8 -2.55 -1.44 17.46
CA SER A 8 -1.94 -1.98 16.24
C SER A 8 -2.89 -2.01 15.04
N SER A 9 -4.19 -2.28 15.27
CA SER A 9 -5.22 -2.12 14.22
C SER A 9 -5.40 -0.65 13.81
N ARG A 10 -5.27 0.28 14.76
CA ARG A 10 -5.35 1.73 14.52
C ARG A 10 -4.19 2.21 13.65
N ASP A 11 -2.96 1.75 13.90
CA ASP A 11 -1.79 2.06 13.06
C ASP A 11 -1.93 1.52 11.62
N ILE A 12 -2.45 0.30 11.45
CA ILE A 12 -2.69 -0.29 10.12
C ILE A 12 -3.76 0.52 9.37
N SER A 13 -4.81 0.97 10.04
CA SER A 13 -5.90 1.74 9.43
C SER A 13 -5.43 3.09 8.87
N ILE A 14 -4.50 3.75 9.57
CA ILE A 14 -3.88 5.01 9.13
C ILE A 14 -2.95 4.76 7.94
N VAL A 15 -2.19 3.66 7.96
CA VAL A 15 -1.34 3.27 6.82
C VAL A 15 -2.19 2.92 5.59
N VAL A 16 -3.29 2.19 5.77
CA VAL A 16 -4.24 1.86 4.71
C VAL A 16 -4.90 3.12 4.16
N LYS A 17 -5.36 4.04 4.99
CA LYS A 17 -5.83 5.36 4.55
C LYS A 17 -4.77 6.12 3.75
N GLY A 18 -3.52 6.13 4.21
CA GLY A 18 -2.41 6.74 3.50
C GLY A 18 -2.17 6.14 2.10
N ILE A 19 -2.45 4.84 1.91
CA ILE A 19 -2.42 4.15 0.62
C ILE A 19 -3.66 4.54 -0.21
N VAL A 20 -4.86 4.45 0.37
CA VAL A 20 -6.14 4.71 -0.30
C VAL A 20 -6.29 6.16 -0.74
N TYR A 21 -5.94 7.15 0.09
CA TYR A 21 -5.99 8.57 -0.29
C TYR A 21 -4.99 8.92 -1.41
N ARG A 22 -3.89 8.18 -1.50
CA ARG A 22 -2.90 8.33 -2.59
C ARG A 22 -3.27 7.50 -3.82
N ALA A 23 -4.08 6.46 -3.65
CA ALA A 23 -4.64 5.66 -4.73
C ALA A 23 -5.93 6.28 -5.31
N ASP A 24 -6.71 7.04 -4.52
CA ASP A 24 -7.86 7.90 -4.91
C ASP A 24 -7.41 9.17 -5.66
N SER A 25 -6.39 8.95 -6.48
CA SER A 25 -5.83 9.89 -7.38
C SER A 25 -6.60 9.72 -8.68
N LYS A 26 -7.59 10.59 -8.90
CA LYS A 26 -8.02 11.04 -10.24
C LYS A 26 -6.86 11.71 -11.00
N ALA A 27 -5.65 11.16 -10.90
CA ALA A 27 -4.37 11.82 -11.09
C ALA A 27 -3.46 10.97 -11.96
N VAL A 28 -3.97 10.47 -13.07
CA VAL A 28 -3.11 10.21 -14.22
C VAL A 28 -3.18 11.36 -15.22
N ARG A 29 -4.36 11.98 -15.38
CA ARG A 29 -4.52 13.17 -16.26
C ARG A 29 -4.26 14.52 -15.59
N LYS A 30 -4.30 14.60 -14.25
CA LYS A 30 -4.24 15.86 -13.49
C LYS A 30 -3.26 15.75 -12.31
N ILE A 31 -2.01 15.40 -12.61
CA ILE A 31 -0.97 15.27 -11.58
C ILE A 31 -0.48 16.65 -11.19
N GLY A 32 -1.12 17.18 -10.14
CA GLY A 32 -0.74 18.37 -9.42
C GLY A 32 -1.29 18.27 -7.99
N GLU A 33 -0.77 19.10 -7.10
CA GLU A 33 -1.30 19.22 -5.74
C GLU A 33 -2.80 19.50 -5.78
N LYS A 34 -3.58 18.66 -5.10
CA LYS A 34 -5.01 18.92 -4.86
C LYS A 34 -5.09 20.17 -3.96
N PRO A 35 -5.75 21.28 -4.38
CA PRO A 35 -5.83 22.50 -3.58
C PRO A 35 -6.61 22.31 -2.27
N ASP A 36 -7.37 21.23 -2.17
CA ASP A 36 -8.21 20.81 -1.04
C ASP A 36 -7.59 19.66 -0.21
N ARG A 37 -6.30 19.34 -0.40
CA ARG A 37 -5.65 18.28 0.39
C ARG A 37 -5.44 18.73 1.83
N ASN A 38 -6.29 18.26 2.75
CA ASN A 38 -6.03 18.33 4.18
C ASN A 38 -5.19 17.14 4.62
N ARG A 39 -3.90 17.36 4.85
CA ARG A 39 -2.97 16.32 5.31
C ARG A 39 -3.33 15.80 6.70
N ASP A 40 -3.91 16.63 7.55
CA ASP A 40 -4.18 16.25 8.94
C ASP A 40 -5.33 15.24 9.02
N ASP A 41 -6.28 15.31 8.08
CA ASP A 41 -7.37 14.33 7.96
C ASP A 41 -6.86 12.93 7.54
N GLU A 42 -5.69 12.82 6.89
CA GLU A 42 -5.06 11.52 6.57
C GLU A 42 -4.63 10.75 7.82
N PHE A 43 -4.57 11.40 8.98
CA PHE A 43 -4.15 10.81 10.26
C PHE A 43 -5.30 10.68 11.27
N VAL A 44 -6.52 11.12 10.91
CA VAL A 44 -7.70 10.94 11.75
C VAL A 44 -8.19 9.50 11.64
N ASP A 45 -8.32 8.82 12.78
CA ASP A 45 -8.83 7.46 12.84
C ASP A 45 -10.36 7.43 12.98
N ASP A 46 -11.05 7.48 11.84
CA ASP A 46 -12.50 7.32 11.71
C ASP A 46 -12.93 5.95 11.11
N ILE A 47 -12.04 4.94 11.10
CA ILE A 47 -12.38 3.61 10.54
C ILE A 47 -13.00 2.72 11.62
N GLU A 48 -14.29 2.45 11.46
CA GLU A 48 -15.08 1.54 12.27
C GLU A 48 -14.88 0.08 11.85
N GLY A 49 -13.74 -0.47 12.25
CA GLY A 49 -13.49 -1.91 12.24
C GLY A 49 -13.04 -2.51 10.91
N LEU A 50 -12.85 -3.84 10.91
CA LEU A 50 -12.19 -4.57 9.81
C LEU A 50 -12.98 -4.51 8.50
N ALA A 51 -14.31 -4.58 8.55
CA ALA A 51 -15.13 -4.57 7.33
C ALA A 51 -14.97 -3.26 6.55
N GLN A 52 -15.06 -2.12 7.24
CA GLN A 52 -14.87 -0.81 6.62
C GLN A 52 -13.42 -0.63 6.17
N LEU A 53 -12.44 -1.09 6.96
CA LEU A 53 -11.03 -1.08 6.58
C LEU A 53 -10.79 -1.83 5.26
N MET A 54 -11.34 -3.03 5.13
CA MET A 54 -11.21 -3.84 3.91
C MET A 54 -11.92 -3.20 2.72
N GLN A 55 -13.11 -2.62 2.91
CA GLN A 55 -13.79 -1.88 1.84
C GLN A 55 -12.95 -0.71 1.32
N LEU A 56 -12.35 0.07 2.23
CA LEU A 56 -11.46 1.17 1.86
C LEU A 56 -10.21 0.66 1.14
N TRP A 57 -9.60 -0.41 1.64
CA TRP A 57 -8.45 -1.07 1.01
C TRP A 57 -8.74 -1.48 -0.43
N GLU A 58 -9.81 -2.25 -0.66
CA GLU A 58 -10.21 -2.71 -2.00
C GLU A 58 -10.53 -1.52 -2.92
N LYS A 59 -11.26 -0.53 -2.42
CA LYS A 59 -11.57 0.68 -3.18
C LYS A 59 -10.31 1.43 -3.61
N GLY A 60 -9.32 1.57 -2.72
CA GLY A 60 -8.06 2.23 -3.06
C GLY A 60 -7.32 1.51 -4.18
N TRP A 61 -7.17 0.18 -4.07
CA TRP A 61 -6.51 -0.61 -5.11
C TRP A 61 -7.25 -0.59 -6.43
N ALA A 62 -8.58 -0.64 -6.43
CA ALA A 62 -9.38 -0.52 -7.65
C ALA A 62 -9.07 0.80 -8.39
N VAL A 63 -9.09 1.95 -7.70
CA VAL A 63 -8.78 3.24 -8.35
C VAL A 63 -7.36 3.25 -8.93
N LEU A 64 -6.38 2.67 -8.23
CA LEU A 64 -5.03 2.56 -8.76
C LEU A 64 -4.99 1.71 -10.03
N PHE A 65 -5.58 0.51 -10.01
CA PHE A 65 -5.53 -0.40 -11.15
C PHE A 65 -6.30 0.14 -12.36
N ASP A 66 -7.51 0.68 -12.15
CA ASP A 66 -8.29 1.34 -13.19
C ASP A 66 -7.47 2.47 -13.85
N SER A 67 -6.79 3.28 -13.03
CA SER A 67 -5.94 4.38 -13.53
C SER A 67 -4.72 3.90 -14.32
N LEU A 68 -4.16 2.74 -13.96
CA LEU A 68 -3.03 2.13 -14.67
C LEU A 68 -3.49 1.50 -15.99
N GLU A 69 -4.68 0.91 -16.05
CA GLU A 69 -5.25 0.31 -17.26
C GLU A 69 -5.56 1.35 -18.35
N GLU A 70 -5.88 2.58 -17.95
CA GLU A 70 -6.13 3.69 -18.89
C GLU A 70 -4.85 4.29 -19.51
N LEU A 71 -3.66 3.93 -19.02
CA LEU A 71 -2.39 4.50 -19.48
C LEU A 71 -1.99 3.98 -20.86
N THR A 72 -1.60 4.90 -21.74
CA THR A 72 -0.91 4.56 -22.99
C THR A 72 0.62 4.64 -22.82
N PRO A 73 1.42 4.02 -23.71
CA PRO A 73 2.88 4.16 -23.68
C PRO A 73 3.36 5.62 -23.74
N ASP A 74 2.67 6.47 -24.51
CA ASP A 74 3.01 7.89 -24.62
C ASP A 74 2.76 8.64 -23.32
N ASP A 75 1.76 8.21 -22.53
CA ASP A 75 1.49 8.83 -21.23
C ASP A 75 2.63 8.63 -20.23
N LEU A 76 3.40 7.53 -20.34
CA LEU A 76 4.48 7.21 -19.40
C LEU A 76 5.61 8.25 -19.39
N LEU A 77 5.79 8.97 -20.50
CA LEU A 77 6.82 10.00 -20.65
C LEU A 77 6.34 11.40 -20.29
N ARG A 78 5.02 11.60 -20.09
CA ARG A 78 4.46 12.91 -19.74
C ARG A 78 5.03 13.41 -18.41
N THR A 79 5.28 14.72 -18.36
CA THR A 79 5.76 15.37 -17.13
C THR A 79 4.62 15.65 -16.17
N VAL A 80 4.92 15.43 -14.91
CA VAL A 80 4.02 15.54 -13.77
C VAL A 80 4.77 16.22 -12.63
N THR A 81 4.09 17.04 -11.82
CA THR A 81 4.75 17.76 -10.73
C THR A 81 4.40 17.13 -9.39
N ILE A 82 5.41 16.71 -8.64
CA ILE A 82 5.26 16.17 -7.28
C ILE A 82 6.13 17.04 -6.36
N ARG A 83 5.49 17.75 -5.41
CA ARG A 83 6.16 18.65 -4.46
C ARG A 83 7.11 19.65 -5.14
N GLY A 84 6.61 20.28 -6.22
CA GLY A 84 7.37 21.26 -7.00
C GLY A 84 8.45 20.67 -7.92
N GLN A 85 8.66 19.36 -7.94
CA GLN A 85 9.64 18.72 -8.81
C GLN A 85 8.96 18.04 -10.01
N ALA A 86 9.55 18.21 -11.19
CA ALA A 86 9.10 17.57 -12.41
C ALA A 86 9.56 16.10 -12.44
N HIS A 87 8.64 15.19 -12.73
CA HIS A 87 8.87 13.76 -12.90
C HIS A 87 8.16 13.30 -14.16
N SER A 88 8.58 12.20 -14.78
CA SER A 88 7.71 11.49 -15.71
C SER A 88 6.64 10.70 -14.96
N VAL A 89 5.53 10.36 -15.64
CA VAL A 89 4.52 9.43 -15.10
C VAL A 89 5.18 8.11 -14.66
N LEU A 90 6.13 7.58 -15.45
CA LEU A 90 6.86 6.37 -15.09
C LEU A 90 7.65 6.52 -13.77
N GLN A 91 8.33 7.66 -13.57
CA GLN A 91 9.03 7.95 -12.32
C GLN A 91 8.06 8.06 -11.14
N ALA A 92 6.88 8.66 -11.36
CA ALA A 92 5.84 8.74 -10.34
C ALA A 92 5.32 7.34 -9.95
N ILE A 93 5.08 6.45 -10.92
CA ILE A 93 4.67 5.06 -10.68
C ILE A 93 5.72 4.32 -9.86
N HIS A 94 7.00 4.39 -10.24
CA HIS A 94 8.08 3.74 -9.49
C HIS A 94 8.14 4.23 -8.03
N ARG A 95 7.97 5.53 -7.81
CA ARG A 95 7.92 6.11 -6.46
C ARG A 95 6.76 5.53 -5.66
N GLN A 96 5.58 5.38 -6.27
CA GLN A 96 4.41 4.78 -5.62
C GLN A 96 4.63 3.30 -5.28
N ILE A 97 5.24 2.51 -6.17
CA ILE A 97 5.56 1.10 -5.90
C ILE A 97 6.45 0.97 -4.66
N SER A 98 7.54 1.75 -4.59
CA SER A 98 8.42 1.73 -3.42
C SER A 98 7.70 2.16 -2.14
N HIS A 99 6.83 3.17 -2.23
CA HIS A 99 6.06 3.68 -1.11
C HIS A 99 5.03 2.65 -0.59
N TYR A 100 4.31 1.97 -1.48
CA TYR A 100 3.39 0.90 -1.10
C TYR A 100 4.12 -0.27 -0.48
N GLY A 101 5.26 -0.68 -1.05
CA GLY A 101 6.11 -1.73 -0.46
C GLY A 101 6.56 -1.39 0.97
N TYR A 102 6.96 -0.15 1.21
CA TYR A 102 7.33 0.33 2.55
C TYR A 102 6.18 0.19 3.54
N HIS A 103 4.98 0.67 3.18
CA HIS A 103 3.81 0.62 4.05
C HIS A 103 3.27 -0.79 4.28
N VAL A 104 3.22 -1.64 3.24
CA VAL A 104 2.89 -3.06 3.40
C VAL A 104 3.87 -3.75 4.34
N GLY A 105 5.17 -3.39 4.25
CA GLY A 105 6.19 -3.87 5.19
C GLY A 105 5.90 -3.48 6.64
N GLN A 106 5.48 -2.24 6.89
CA GLN A 106 5.06 -1.79 8.23
C GLN A 106 3.86 -2.58 8.75
N ILE A 107 2.84 -2.81 7.92
CA ILE A 107 1.66 -3.62 8.28
C ILE A 107 2.08 -5.04 8.67
N VAL A 108 2.91 -5.69 7.87
CA VAL A 108 3.43 -7.04 8.15
C VAL A 108 4.25 -7.05 9.44
N TYR A 109 5.07 -6.03 9.68
CA TYR A 109 5.88 -5.93 10.89
C TYR A 109 5.01 -5.84 12.15
N VAL A 110 4.00 -4.96 12.13
CA VAL A 110 3.04 -4.82 13.24
C VAL A 110 2.27 -6.13 13.43
N ALA A 111 1.75 -6.73 12.37
CA ALA A 111 1.01 -7.99 12.45
C ALA A 111 1.87 -9.13 13.04
N LYS A 112 3.14 -9.22 12.63
CA LYS A 112 4.10 -10.18 13.17
C LYS A 112 4.39 -9.94 14.65
N ALA A 113 4.57 -8.70 15.07
CA ALA A 113 4.78 -8.37 16.48
C ALA A 113 3.56 -8.76 17.33
N ASN A 114 2.34 -8.59 16.82
CA ASN A 114 1.11 -8.93 17.52
C ASN A 114 0.85 -10.44 17.58
N LYS A 115 1.15 -11.19 16.51
CA LYS A 115 0.98 -12.65 16.48
C LYS A 115 2.11 -13.39 17.19
N SER A 116 3.30 -12.81 17.26
CA SER A 116 4.46 -13.37 17.97
C SER A 116 4.69 -14.85 17.63
N ALA A 117 4.53 -15.77 18.59
CA ALA A 117 4.71 -17.21 18.39
C ALA A 117 3.70 -17.83 17.39
N ASP A 118 2.52 -17.24 17.25
CA ASP A 118 1.47 -17.71 16.33
C ASP A 118 1.65 -17.17 14.91
N TRP A 119 2.70 -16.37 14.65
CA TRP A 119 2.96 -15.82 13.33
C TRP A 119 3.26 -16.93 12.32
N GLN A 120 2.44 -17.00 11.27
CA GLN A 120 2.69 -17.83 10.12
C GLN A 120 3.55 -17.06 9.11
N THR A 121 4.67 -17.64 8.70
CA THR A 121 5.56 -17.03 7.70
C THR A 121 4.83 -16.85 6.37
N LEU A 122 4.96 -15.66 5.77
CA LEU A 122 4.38 -15.34 4.45
C LEU A 122 5.25 -15.86 3.29
N SER A 123 6.41 -16.43 3.60
CA SER A 123 7.35 -17.03 2.67
C SER A 123 7.84 -18.38 3.20
N ILE A 124 8.75 -19.03 2.48
CA ILE A 124 9.33 -20.31 2.89
C ILE A 124 9.96 -20.18 4.28
N ALA A 125 9.51 -21.02 5.21
CA ALA A 125 10.05 -21.06 6.57
C ALA A 125 11.57 -21.26 6.55
N LYS A 126 12.27 -20.69 7.53
CA LYS A 126 13.73 -20.88 7.66
C LYS A 126 14.06 -22.37 7.71
N GLY A 127 14.96 -22.82 6.82
CA GLY A 127 15.32 -24.24 6.68
C GLY A 127 14.38 -25.07 5.80
N GLY A 128 13.28 -24.51 5.30
CA GLY A 128 12.30 -25.18 4.45
C GLY A 128 12.58 -25.11 2.94
N SER A 129 13.60 -24.36 2.51
CA SER A 129 13.91 -24.14 1.09
C SER A 129 14.24 -25.42 0.33
N GLY A 130 14.93 -26.37 0.96
CA GLY A 130 15.23 -27.67 0.34
C GLY A 130 13.98 -28.47 -0.03
N LYS A 131 13.06 -28.63 0.93
CA LYS A 131 11.78 -29.32 0.72
C LYS A 131 10.92 -28.62 -0.34
N PHE A 132 10.89 -27.29 -0.32
CA PHE A 132 10.17 -26.51 -1.32
C PHE A 132 10.74 -26.73 -2.74
N ASN A 133 12.06 -26.66 -2.89
CA ASN A 133 12.73 -26.88 -4.18
C ASN A 133 12.56 -28.30 -4.71
N GLU A 134 12.47 -29.31 -3.83
CA GLU A 134 12.15 -30.68 -4.24
C GLU A 134 10.73 -30.80 -4.80
N SER A 135 9.76 -30.08 -4.22
CA SER A 135 8.37 -30.08 -4.71
C SER A 135 8.20 -29.42 -6.08
N LEU A 136 9.18 -28.63 -6.53
CA LEU A 136 9.17 -27.95 -7.83
C LEU A 136 9.82 -28.77 -8.95
N LYS A 137 10.43 -29.92 -8.66
CA LYS A 137 11.03 -30.76 -9.70
C LYS A 137 9.91 -31.45 -10.50
N PRO A 138 9.94 -31.40 -11.84
CA PRO A 138 9.00 -32.14 -12.66
C PRO A 138 9.17 -33.65 -12.44
N SER A 139 8.05 -34.38 -12.45
CA SER A 139 7.94 -35.84 -12.33
C SER A 139 8.59 -36.58 -13.50
#